data_AF-A0A7C8I5G1-F1
#
_entry.id   AF-A0A7C8I5G1-F1
#
_cell.length_a   1.000
_cell.length_b   1.000
_cell.length_c   1.000
_cell.angle_alpha   90.00
_cell.angle_beta   90.00
_cell.angle_gamma   90.00
#
_symmetry.space_group_name_H-M   'P 1'
#
loop_
_entity.id
_entity.type
_entity.pdbx_description
1 polymer ?
#
loop_
_entity_poly.entity_id
_entity_poly.type
_entity_poly.pdbx_seq_one_letter_code
_entity_poly.pdbx_strand_id
1 'polypeptide(L)'
;MDYKSMIAGYKEDKGYSAGDEWVMREISRTHGHLLMCFKPSTGANTDTLDEVYALQRFADIQCEHAPWLLDVSTDAVKPGTHDEEIVGGYVVFLLMTKLPGTRIIYNHYWQLSLAERDEIRREFKKALLAVWDCGIYPQDSAPRNVIWDSQNRKCFIVDFEAIEHEGNSKRPEWTDKQFEYWKLAENRFLGFI
;
A
#
# COMPACT_ATOMS: atom_id res chain seq x y z
N MET A 1 10.61 -25.74 13.57
CA MET A 1 11.62 -24.82 14.13
C MET A 1 11.22 -24.59 15.59
N ASP A 2 11.99 -25.11 16.54
CA ASP A 2 11.65 -25.13 17.98
C ASP A 2 12.01 -23.78 18.62
N TYR A 3 11.02 -23.01 19.06
CA TYR A 3 11.20 -21.69 19.65
C TYR A 3 12.12 -21.70 20.88
N LYS A 4 12.23 -22.85 21.58
CA LYS A 4 13.10 -22.99 22.76
C LYS A 4 14.59 -22.88 22.44
N SER A 5 15.01 -23.18 21.20
CA SER A 5 16.44 -23.14 20.85
C SER A 5 16.98 -21.73 20.59
N MET A 6 16.12 -20.72 20.44
CA MET A 6 16.54 -19.32 20.23
C MET A 6 16.92 -18.58 21.53
N ILE A 7 16.61 -19.13 22.70
CA ILE A 7 16.79 -18.47 24.01
C ILE A 7 18.10 -18.89 24.71
N ALA A 8 18.99 -19.63 24.03
CA ALA A 8 20.22 -20.19 24.64
C ALA A 8 21.27 -19.15 25.08
N GLY A 9 21.06 -17.85 24.83
CA GLY A 9 21.97 -16.77 25.22
C GLY A 9 21.42 -15.77 26.26
N TYR A 10 20.18 -15.93 26.73
CA TYR A 10 19.59 -14.97 27.66
C TYR A 10 20.09 -15.21 29.09
N LYS A 11 21.03 -14.38 29.55
CA LYS A 11 21.39 -14.34 30.97
C LYS A 11 20.35 -13.49 31.70
N GLU A 12 19.61 -14.12 32.63
CA GLU A 12 18.76 -13.40 33.58
C GLU A 12 19.60 -12.40 34.36
N ASP A 13 19.38 -11.12 34.10
CA ASP A 13 19.92 -10.05 34.92
C ASP A 13 19.09 -9.98 36.21
N LYS A 14 19.72 -10.38 37.33
CA LYS A 14 19.09 -10.40 38.64
C LYS A 14 19.03 -8.97 39.18
N GLY A 15 17.92 -8.27 38.92
CA GLY A 15 17.72 -6.97 39.52
C GLY A 15 16.45 -6.24 39.15
N TYR A 16 15.28 -6.80 39.44
CA TYR A 16 14.05 -6.00 39.54
C TYR A 16 13.32 -6.34 40.84
N SER A 17 13.22 -5.36 41.74
CA SER A 17 12.48 -5.46 42.99
C SER A 17 11.09 -4.87 42.82
N ALA A 18 10.05 -5.67 43.05
CA ALA A 18 8.75 -5.32 43.62
C ALA A 18 8.19 -3.92 43.29
N GLY A 19 8.24 -3.56 42.00
CA GLY A 19 7.47 -2.48 41.36
C GLY A 19 6.51 -3.10 40.34
N ASP A 20 6.07 -4.32 40.63
CA ASP A 20 5.82 -5.39 39.67
C ASP A 20 4.51 -5.27 38.91
N GLU A 21 3.60 -4.40 39.34
CA GLU A 21 2.28 -4.30 38.71
C GLU A 21 2.35 -3.67 37.31
N TRP A 22 3.20 -2.66 37.12
CA TRP A 22 3.40 -2.03 35.82
C TRP A 22 4.11 -2.97 34.84
N VAL A 23 5.17 -3.65 35.30
CA VAL A 23 5.92 -4.61 34.49
C VAL A 23 5.03 -5.79 34.08
N MET A 24 4.26 -6.36 35.02
CA MET A 24 3.35 -7.46 34.73
C MET A 24 2.18 -7.02 33.84
N ARG A 25 1.70 -5.78 33.97
CA ARG A 25 0.71 -5.20 33.06
C ARG A 25 1.27 -5.05 31.65
N GLU A 26 2.51 -4.60 31.52
CA GLU A 26 3.17 -4.44 30.23
C GLU A 26 3.47 -5.78 29.56
N ILE A 27 3.92 -6.79 30.33
CA ILE A 27 4.08 -8.17 29.85
C ILE A 27 2.74 -8.73 29.39
N SER A 28 1.67 -8.57 30.18
CA SER A 28 0.33 -9.05 29.82
C SER A 28 -0.22 -8.35 28.58
N ARG A 29 -0.01 -7.03 28.45
CA ARG A 29 -0.37 -6.25 27.27
C ARG A 29 0.38 -6.74 26.03
N THR A 30 1.69 -6.93 26.16
CA THR A 30 2.54 -7.44 25.08
C THR A 30 2.12 -8.86 24.67
N HIS A 31 1.82 -9.74 25.63
CA HIS A 31 1.31 -11.07 25.36
C HIS A 31 -0.05 -11.04 24.64
N GLY A 32 -0.95 -10.14 25.06
CA GLY A 32 -2.22 -9.90 24.37
C GLY A 32 -2.03 -9.44 22.92
N HIS A 33 -1.14 -8.49 22.68
CA HIS A 33 -0.81 -8.04 21.32
C HIS A 33 -0.19 -9.17 20.49
N LEU A 34 0.73 -9.95 21.05
CA LEU A 34 1.34 -11.10 20.36
C LEU A 34 0.28 -12.13 19.98
N LEU A 35 -0.65 -12.48 20.88
CA LEU A 35 -1.75 -13.39 20.56
C LEU A 35 -2.64 -12.87 19.43
N MET A 36 -2.89 -11.56 19.38
CA MET A 36 -3.63 -10.94 18.29
C MET A 36 -2.89 -11.03 16.94
N CYS A 37 -1.56 -11.05 16.94
CA CYS A 37 -0.76 -11.23 15.73
C CYS A 37 -0.81 -12.66 15.16
N PHE A 38 -1.18 -13.68 15.96
CA PHE A 38 -1.27 -15.07 15.51
C PHE A 38 -2.69 -15.59 15.41
N LYS A 39 -3.68 -14.79 15.81
CA LYS A 39 -5.08 -15.20 15.75
C LYS A 39 -5.61 -15.03 14.32
N PRO A 40 -6.18 -16.09 13.72
CA PRO A 40 -6.89 -15.98 12.45
C PRO A 40 -7.93 -14.86 12.44
N SER A 41 -7.88 -13.99 11.43
CA SER A 41 -8.97 -13.06 11.15
C SER A 41 -10.16 -13.80 10.54
N THR A 42 -11.38 -13.30 10.81
CA THR A 42 -12.62 -13.87 10.26
C THR A 42 -13.11 -13.16 9.01
N GLY A 43 -12.33 -12.22 8.47
CA GLY A 43 -12.68 -11.38 7.35
C GLY A 43 -11.52 -10.53 6.86
N ALA A 44 -11.75 -9.84 5.75
CA ALA A 44 -10.80 -8.92 5.14
C ALA A 44 -10.52 -7.72 6.07
N ASN A 45 -9.30 -7.21 6.02
CA ASN A 45 -8.97 -5.93 6.66
C ASN A 45 -9.57 -4.77 5.84
N THR A 46 -9.51 -3.56 6.41
CA THR A 46 -9.96 -2.33 5.74
C THR A 46 -9.30 -2.13 4.39
N ASP A 47 -8.00 -2.40 4.33
CA ASP A 47 -7.18 -2.11 3.16
C ASP A 47 -7.59 -2.96 1.96
N THR A 48 -7.90 -4.24 2.21
CA THR A 48 -8.46 -5.14 1.20
C THR A 48 -9.84 -4.67 0.73
N LEU A 49 -10.68 -4.16 1.64
CA LEU A 49 -12.01 -3.67 1.30
C LEU A 49 -11.94 -2.38 0.47
N ASP A 50 -11.01 -1.49 0.80
CA ASP A 50 -10.73 -0.27 0.07
C ASP A 50 -10.25 -0.57 -1.35
N GLU A 51 -9.32 -1.52 -1.52
CA GLU A 51 -8.84 -1.98 -2.83
C GLU A 51 -10.01 -2.53 -3.67
N VAL A 52 -10.80 -3.46 -3.11
CA VAL A 52 -11.97 -4.04 -3.81
C VAL A 52 -12.95 -2.96 -4.23
N TYR A 53 -13.26 -2.02 -3.34
CA TYR A 53 -14.17 -0.91 -3.62
C TYR A 53 -13.66 -0.03 -4.76
N ALA A 54 -12.39 0.38 -4.72
CA ALA A 54 -11.78 1.21 -5.75
C ALA A 54 -11.78 0.49 -7.11
N LEU A 55 -11.32 -0.76 -7.16
CA LEU A 55 -11.27 -1.55 -8.40
C LEU A 55 -12.65 -1.79 -9.01
N GLN A 56 -13.66 -2.06 -8.19
CA GLN A 56 -15.05 -2.18 -8.65
C GLN A 56 -15.56 -0.84 -9.20
N ARG A 57 -15.29 0.25 -8.48
CA ARG A 57 -15.69 1.59 -8.91
C ARG A 57 -15.08 1.95 -10.26
N PHE A 58 -13.81 1.63 -10.49
CA PHE A 58 -13.15 1.85 -11.77
C PHE A 58 -13.74 1.00 -12.90
N ALA A 59 -14.14 -0.24 -12.62
CA ALA A 59 -14.82 -1.09 -13.59
C ALA A 59 -16.17 -0.51 -14.02
N ASP A 60 -16.97 -0.04 -13.05
CA ASP A 60 -18.32 0.48 -13.29
C ASP A 60 -18.33 1.73 -14.19
N ILE A 61 -17.33 2.59 -14.03
CA ILE A 61 -17.18 3.84 -14.80
C ILE A 61 -16.16 3.74 -15.92
N GLN A 62 -15.57 2.56 -16.13
CA GLN A 62 -14.57 2.28 -17.14
C GLN A 62 -13.38 3.25 -17.09
N CYS A 63 -12.83 3.50 -15.91
CA CYS A 63 -11.70 4.42 -15.73
C CYS A 63 -10.45 3.88 -16.46
N GLU A 64 -10.02 4.54 -17.52
CA GLU A 64 -8.90 4.03 -18.33
C GLU A 64 -7.52 4.24 -17.70
N HIS A 65 -7.44 4.82 -16.50
CA HIS A 65 -6.19 5.16 -15.81
C HIS A 65 -5.95 4.33 -14.54
N ALA A 66 -6.77 3.29 -14.31
CA ALA A 66 -6.68 2.39 -13.18
C ALA A 66 -7.05 0.96 -13.63
N PRO A 67 -6.60 -0.08 -12.91
CA PRO A 67 -7.06 -1.45 -13.15
C PRO A 67 -8.53 -1.61 -12.74
N TRP A 68 -9.21 -2.58 -13.35
CA TRP A 68 -10.61 -2.88 -13.10
C TRP A 68 -10.73 -4.23 -12.43
N LEU A 69 -11.65 -4.33 -11.47
CA LEU A 69 -12.02 -5.61 -10.89
C LEU A 69 -12.71 -6.48 -11.95
N LEU A 70 -12.25 -7.72 -12.08
CA LEU A 70 -12.86 -8.73 -12.94
C LEU A 70 -13.58 -9.80 -12.11
N ASP A 71 -12.99 -10.21 -10.99
CA ASP A 71 -13.58 -11.20 -10.08
C ASP A 71 -12.93 -11.15 -8.69
N VAL A 72 -13.63 -11.68 -7.69
CA VAL A 72 -13.15 -11.80 -6.31
C VAL A 72 -13.44 -13.19 -5.76
N SER A 73 -12.41 -13.84 -5.22
CA SER A 73 -12.57 -15.08 -4.45
C SER A 73 -12.04 -14.89 -3.05
N THR A 74 -12.72 -15.45 -2.06
CA THR A 74 -12.27 -15.46 -0.66
C THR A 74 -12.20 -16.89 -0.14
N ASP A 75 -11.24 -17.15 0.73
CA ASP A 75 -11.08 -18.46 1.38
C ASP A 75 -10.39 -18.28 2.75
N ALA A 76 -10.36 -19.36 3.53
CA ALA A 76 -9.44 -19.46 4.65
C ALA A 76 -8.01 -19.75 4.16
N VAL A 77 -7.02 -19.15 4.81
CA VAL A 77 -5.59 -19.39 4.53
C VAL A 77 -5.27 -20.86 4.83
N LYS A 78 -4.82 -21.58 3.81
CA LYS A 78 -4.38 -22.98 3.93
C LYS A 78 -2.86 -23.04 4.13
N PRO A 79 -2.31 -24.12 4.72
CA PRO A 79 -0.86 -24.28 4.80
C PRO A 79 -0.18 -24.25 3.42
N GLY A 80 0.91 -23.51 3.30
CA GLY A 80 1.64 -23.28 2.05
C GLY A 80 1.04 -22.21 1.13
N THR A 81 0.13 -21.37 1.62
CA THR A 81 -0.43 -20.21 0.88
C THR A 81 0.60 -19.08 0.75
N HIS A 82 1.35 -18.78 1.82
CA HIS A 82 2.39 -17.75 1.85
C HIS A 82 3.42 -18.04 2.96
N ASP A 83 4.64 -17.54 2.86
CA ASP A 83 5.69 -17.75 3.86
C ASP A 83 5.34 -17.14 5.24
N GLU A 84 4.50 -16.11 5.24
CA GLU A 84 4.01 -15.39 6.43
C GLU A 84 2.53 -15.72 6.74
N GLU A 85 2.09 -16.93 6.39
CA GLU A 85 0.70 -17.34 6.54
C GLU A 85 0.24 -17.45 8.01
N ILE A 86 -0.98 -17.01 8.26
CA ILE A 86 -1.74 -17.34 9.47
C ILE A 86 -2.79 -18.37 9.06
N VAL A 87 -2.48 -19.65 9.22
CA VAL A 87 -3.38 -20.75 8.85
C VAL A 87 -4.75 -20.59 9.53
N GLY A 88 -5.81 -20.71 8.73
CA GLY A 88 -7.19 -20.46 9.15
C GLY A 88 -7.60 -19.00 9.13
N GLY A 89 -6.66 -18.06 8.88
CA GLY A 89 -6.94 -16.65 8.66
C GLY A 89 -7.68 -16.41 7.35
N TYR A 90 -7.84 -15.16 6.95
CA TYR A 90 -8.61 -14.78 5.77
C TYR A 90 -7.71 -14.43 4.58
N VAL A 91 -8.00 -14.96 3.39
CA VAL A 91 -7.32 -14.59 2.14
C VAL A 91 -8.33 -14.16 1.09
N VAL A 92 -7.97 -13.12 0.34
CA VAL A 92 -8.76 -12.60 -0.78
C VAL A 92 -7.89 -12.61 -2.02
N PHE A 93 -8.40 -13.22 -3.09
CA PHE A 93 -7.80 -13.19 -4.41
C PHE A 93 -8.60 -12.23 -5.29
N LEU A 94 -7.92 -11.19 -5.77
CA LEU A 94 -8.48 -10.20 -6.67
C LEU A 94 -7.99 -10.48 -8.08
N LEU A 95 -8.92 -10.73 -9.00
CA LEU A 95 -8.60 -10.78 -10.43
C LEU A 95 -8.92 -9.41 -11.02
N MET A 96 -7.93 -8.80 -11.67
CA MET A 96 -8.06 -7.46 -12.24
C MET A 96 -7.48 -7.38 -13.66
N THR A 97 -7.82 -6.33 -14.39
CA THR A 97 -7.23 -6.07 -15.70
C THR A 97 -5.72 -5.85 -15.60
N LYS A 98 -4.97 -6.49 -16.50
CA LYS A 98 -3.53 -6.27 -16.61
C LYS A 98 -3.27 -4.96 -17.36
N LEU A 99 -2.60 -4.03 -16.71
CA LEU A 99 -2.18 -2.77 -17.31
C LEU A 99 -0.87 -2.94 -18.12
N PRO A 100 -0.71 -2.23 -19.25
CA PRO A 100 0.55 -2.19 -19.98
C PRO A 100 1.58 -1.30 -19.25
N GLY A 101 2.85 -1.43 -19.64
CA GLY A 101 3.94 -0.61 -19.10
C GLY A 101 4.65 -1.21 -17.89
N THR A 102 5.40 -0.36 -17.19
CA THR A 102 6.22 -0.76 -16.04
C THR A 102 6.02 0.18 -14.87
N ARG A 103 6.01 -0.38 -13.66
CA ARG A 103 6.03 0.40 -12.43
C ARG A 103 7.22 1.35 -12.40
N ILE A 104 7.00 2.60 -12.00
CA ILE A 104 8.08 3.56 -11.81
C ILE A 104 8.92 3.13 -10.60
N ILE A 105 10.21 2.86 -10.85
CA ILE A 105 11.21 2.60 -9.81
C ILE A 105 11.94 3.91 -9.55
N TYR A 106 11.90 4.39 -8.31
CA TYR A 106 12.44 5.71 -7.92
C TYR A 106 13.85 5.98 -8.48
N ASN A 107 14.79 5.04 -8.30
CA ASN A 107 16.16 5.22 -8.78
C ASN A 107 16.26 5.31 -10.31
N HIS A 108 15.46 4.52 -11.05
CA HIS A 108 15.46 4.55 -12.51
C HIS A 108 14.79 5.81 -13.05
N TYR A 109 13.72 6.27 -12.40
CA TYR A 109 13.05 7.52 -12.76
C TYR A 109 14.02 8.70 -12.81
N TRP A 110 14.88 8.84 -11.81
CA TRP A 110 15.86 9.93 -11.75
C TRP A 110 17.03 9.79 -12.73
N GLN A 111 17.20 8.62 -13.35
CA GLN A 111 18.16 8.41 -14.44
C GLN A 111 17.60 8.82 -15.80
N LEU A 112 16.28 8.98 -15.93
CA LEU A 112 15.65 9.48 -17.16
C LEU A 112 16.05 10.94 -17.42
N SER A 113 15.98 11.37 -18.68
CA SER A 113 16.15 12.77 -19.03
C SER A 113 15.04 13.64 -18.44
N LEU A 114 15.31 14.93 -18.24
CA LEU A 114 14.29 15.88 -17.77
C LEU A 114 13.05 15.87 -18.67
N ALA A 115 13.23 15.75 -19.99
CA ALA A 115 12.12 15.69 -20.94
C ALA A 115 11.22 14.46 -20.73
N GLU A 116 11.81 13.30 -20.46
CA GLU A 116 11.05 12.08 -20.15
C GLU A 116 10.33 12.18 -18.80
N ARG A 117 10.98 12.76 -17.78
CA ARG A 117 10.36 12.99 -16.47
C ARG A 117 9.21 14.00 -16.56
N ASP A 118 9.37 15.07 -17.33
CA ASP A 118 8.31 16.06 -17.60
C ASP A 118 7.11 15.44 -18.31
N GLU A 119 7.38 14.53 -19.24
CA GLU A 119 6.34 13.76 -19.89
C GLU A 119 5.60 12.85 -18.90
N ILE A 120 6.32 12.07 -18.10
CA ILE A 120 5.71 11.21 -17.08
C ILE A 120 4.87 12.05 -16.10
N ARG A 121 5.38 13.19 -15.64
CA ARG A 121 4.64 14.11 -14.75
C ARG A 121 3.34 14.60 -15.38
N ARG A 122 3.37 14.97 -16.66
CA ARG A 122 2.17 15.42 -17.39
C ARG A 122 1.13 14.30 -17.48
N GLU A 123 1.54 13.08 -17.81
CA GLU A 123 0.60 11.95 -17.95
C GLU A 123 0.14 11.40 -16.59
N PHE A 124 1.00 11.46 -15.57
CA PHE A 124 0.65 11.16 -14.18
C PHE A 124 -0.44 12.10 -13.68
N LYS A 125 -0.32 13.42 -13.94
CA LYS A 125 -1.36 14.38 -13.57
C LYS A 125 -2.72 14.01 -14.16
N LYS A 126 -2.77 13.62 -15.44
CA LYS A 126 -4.02 13.19 -16.08
C LYS A 126 -4.57 11.92 -15.41
N ALA A 127 -3.71 10.95 -15.14
CA ALA A 127 -4.10 9.70 -14.50
C ALA A 127 -4.68 9.93 -13.09
N LEU A 128 -4.01 10.74 -12.26
CA LEU A 128 -4.48 11.02 -10.91
C LEU A 128 -5.79 11.82 -10.92
N LEU A 129 -5.94 12.79 -11.82
CA LEU A 129 -7.20 13.52 -11.98
C LEU A 129 -8.34 12.60 -12.42
N ALA A 130 -8.09 11.67 -13.34
CA ALA A 130 -9.09 10.70 -13.75
C ALA A 130 -9.52 9.80 -12.59
N VAL A 131 -8.58 9.35 -11.75
CA VAL A 131 -8.87 8.60 -10.52
C VAL A 131 -9.70 9.43 -9.53
N TRP A 132 -9.37 10.71 -9.33
CA TRP A 132 -10.16 11.61 -8.48
C TRP A 132 -11.57 11.86 -9.02
N ASP A 133 -11.74 11.92 -10.35
CA ASP A 133 -13.05 12.04 -10.99
C ASP A 133 -13.92 10.78 -10.78
N CYS A 134 -13.32 9.67 -10.36
CA CYS A 134 -14.02 8.46 -9.94
C CYS A 134 -14.55 8.53 -8.50
N GLY A 135 -14.18 9.56 -7.73
CA GLY A 135 -14.45 9.69 -6.30
C GLY A 135 -13.47 8.90 -5.42
N ILE A 136 -12.32 8.49 -5.96
CA ILE A 136 -11.29 7.73 -5.24
C ILE A 136 -10.07 8.63 -5.00
N TYR A 137 -9.62 8.74 -3.76
CA TYR A 137 -8.48 9.59 -3.38
C TYR A 137 -7.39 8.77 -2.68
N PRO A 138 -6.38 8.26 -3.43
CA PRO A 138 -5.31 7.44 -2.86
C PRO A 138 -4.47 8.20 -1.83
N GLN A 139 -4.19 7.57 -0.69
CA GLN A 139 -3.38 8.15 0.38
C GLN A 139 -1.92 7.67 0.35
N ASP A 140 -1.66 6.47 -0.16
CA ASP A 140 -0.29 5.97 -0.36
C ASP A 140 0.33 6.57 -1.63
N SER A 141 0.80 7.81 -1.49
CA SER A 141 1.46 8.55 -2.55
C SER A 141 2.91 8.10 -2.71
N ALA A 142 3.18 7.30 -3.76
CA ALA A 142 4.54 6.86 -4.08
C ALA A 142 4.73 6.55 -5.57
N PRO A 143 5.96 6.70 -6.11
CA PRO A 143 6.23 6.33 -7.50
C PRO A 143 5.94 4.87 -7.81
N ARG A 144 6.07 3.99 -6.80
CA ARG A 144 5.78 2.56 -6.94
C ARG A 144 4.30 2.28 -7.26
N ASN A 145 3.42 3.24 -7.01
CA ASN A 145 1.98 3.15 -7.26
C ASN A 145 1.60 3.80 -8.60
N VAL A 146 2.60 4.08 -9.44
CA VAL A 146 2.42 4.60 -10.80
C VAL A 146 3.03 3.63 -11.80
N ILE A 147 2.24 3.24 -12.80
CA ILE A 147 2.73 2.49 -13.96
C ILE A 147 2.89 3.47 -15.12
N TRP A 148 4.08 3.46 -15.74
CA TRP A 148 4.36 4.20 -16.96
C TRP A 148 4.38 3.27 -18.16
N ASP A 149 3.47 3.51 -19.10
CA ASP A 149 3.46 2.89 -20.42
C ASP A 149 4.08 3.85 -21.43
N SER A 150 5.37 3.64 -21.72
CA SER A 150 6.12 4.47 -22.66
C SER A 150 5.67 4.30 -24.11
N GLN A 151 5.05 3.18 -24.47
CA GLN A 151 4.59 2.94 -25.84
C GLN A 151 3.36 3.78 -26.17
N ASN A 152 2.40 3.81 -25.24
CA ASN A 152 1.18 4.59 -25.38
C ASN A 152 1.24 5.98 -24.73
N ARG A 153 2.38 6.32 -24.11
CA ARG A 153 2.62 7.59 -23.41
C ARG A 153 1.51 7.84 -22.37
N LYS A 154 1.23 6.85 -21.53
CA LYS A 154 0.11 6.86 -20.56
C LYS A 154 0.58 6.41 -19.17
N CYS A 155 0.09 7.09 -18.14
CA CYS A 155 0.24 6.65 -16.75
C CYS A 155 -1.03 5.96 -16.26
N PHE A 156 -0.84 5.01 -15.34
CA PHE A 156 -1.91 4.41 -14.55
C PHE A 156 -1.56 4.52 -13.06
N ILE A 157 -2.58 4.63 -12.23
CA ILE A 157 -2.46 4.58 -10.77
C ILE A 157 -2.91 3.20 -10.30
N VAL A 158 -2.19 2.62 -9.36
CA VAL A 158 -2.45 1.29 -8.78
C VAL A 158 -2.30 1.35 -7.26
N ASP A 159 -2.64 0.26 -6.57
CA ASP A 159 -2.43 0.09 -5.13
C ASP A 159 -3.30 1.07 -4.31
N PHE A 160 -4.58 0.74 -4.21
CA PHE A 160 -5.65 1.49 -3.54
C PHE A 160 -6.00 0.89 -2.17
N GLU A 161 -5.03 0.27 -1.52
CA GLU A 161 -5.17 -0.31 -0.18
C GLU A 161 -5.42 0.76 0.90
N ALA A 162 -5.20 2.04 0.59
CA ALA A 162 -5.50 3.17 1.45
C ALA A 162 -6.12 4.32 0.65
N ILE A 163 -7.44 4.49 0.75
CA ILE A 163 -8.16 5.58 0.08
C ILE A 163 -8.94 6.43 1.07
N GLU A 164 -9.17 7.68 0.67
CA GLU A 164 -10.20 8.50 1.26
C GLU A 164 -11.47 8.42 0.41
N HIS A 165 -12.60 8.17 1.08
CA HIS A 165 -13.90 7.98 0.45
C HIS A 165 -14.59 9.33 0.17
N GLU A 166 -15.25 9.49 -0.99
CA GLU A 166 -15.95 10.73 -1.39
C GLU A 166 -16.97 11.25 -0.36
N GLY A 167 -17.62 10.36 0.39
CA GLY A 167 -18.54 10.76 1.46
C GLY A 167 -17.89 11.54 2.62
N ASN A 168 -16.56 11.44 2.75
CA ASN A 168 -15.79 12.05 3.82
C ASN A 168 -15.13 13.37 3.41
N SER A 169 -15.03 13.67 2.11
CA SER A 169 -14.29 14.85 1.63
C SER A 169 -14.63 15.28 0.20
N LYS A 170 -14.43 16.58 -0.04
CA LYS A 170 -14.56 17.16 -1.38
C LYS A 170 -13.39 16.72 -2.25
N ARG A 171 -13.66 16.54 -3.56
CA ARG A 171 -12.63 16.34 -4.58
C ARG A 171 -11.47 17.33 -4.38
N PRO A 172 -10.22 16.86 -4.23
CA PRO A 172 -9.07 17.75 -4.08
C PRO A 172 -8.90 18.66 -5.29
N GLU A 173 -8.42 19.88 -5.04
CA GLU A 173 -7.92 20.75 -6.11
C GLU A 173 -6.51 20.34 -6.50
N TRP A 174 -6.21 20.34 -7.80
CA TRP A 174 -4.85 20.06 -8.26
C TRP A 174 -3.89 21.14 -7.79
N THR A 175 -2.79 20.73 -7.19
CA THR A 175 -1.61 21.57 -6.96
C THR A 175 -0.36 20.78 -7.31
N ASP A 176 0.72 21.46 -7.70
CA ASP A 176 1.98 20.79 -8.04
C ASP A 176 2.65 20.10 -6.84
N LYS A 177 2.15 20.33 -5.61
CA LYS A 177 2.51 19.52 -4.43
C LYS A 177 2.22 18.03 -4.61
N GLN A 178 1.29 17.66 -5.49
CA GLN A 178 1.08 16.26 -5.84
C GLN A 178 2.35 15.62 -6.42
N PHE A 179 3.16 16.36 -7.17
CA PHE A 179 4.45 15.83 -7.60
C PHE A 179 5.40 15.61 -6.42
N GLU A 180 5.35 16.43 -5.38
CA GLU A 180 6.18 16.25 -4.18
C GLU A 180 5.72 15.03 -3.37
N TYR A 181 4.41 14.90 -3.12
CA TYR A 181 3.83 13.77 -2.39
C TYR A 181 4.14 12.43 -3.07
N TRP A 182 4.04 12.40 -4.40
CA TRP A 182 4.34 11.23 -5.20
C TRP A 182 5.83 11.08 -5.52
N LYS A 183 6.71 11.94 -4.98
CA LYS A 183 8.16 11.93 -5.18
C LYS A 183 8.59 11.99 -6.66
N LEU A 184 7.81 12.72 -7.46
CA LEU A 184 8.05 13.01 -8.88
C LEU A 184 8.53 14.44 -9.12
N ALA A 185 8.50 15.31 -8.09
CA ALA A 185 8.87 16.72 -8.22
C ALA A 185 10.37 16.90 -8.52
N GLU A 186 10.67 17.69 -9.54
CA GLU A 186 12.00 18.28 -9.75
C GLU A 186 12.24 19.31 -8.64
N ASN A 187 12.48 18.85 -7.41
CA ASN A 187 12.92 19.75 -6.37
C ASN A 187 14.18 20.45 -6.92
N ARG A 188 14.14 21.78 -7.02
CA ARG A 188 15.36 22.56 -7.21
C ARG A 188 16.26 22.20 -6.03
N PHE A 189 17.17 21.26 -6.21
CA PHE A 189 18.37 21.20 -5.41
C PHE A 189 19.13 22.49 -5.71
N LEU A 190 18.74 23.58 -5.04
CA LEU A 190 19.67 24.65 -4.74
C LEU A 190 20.71 23.99 -3.86
N GLY A 191 21.86 23.72 -4.49
CA GLY A 191 22.95 22.99 -3.87
C GLY A 191 23.34 23.61 -2.53
N PHE A 192 23.55 22.74 -1.55
CA PHE A 192 24.60 22.97 -0.59
C PHE A 192 25.68 21.94 -0.90
N ILE A 193 26.72 22.44 -1.57
CA ILE A 193 28.06 21.84 -1.59
C ILE A 193 28.65 22.01 -0.19
#